data_AF-A0A7W2Z080-F1
#
_entry.id   AF-A0A7W2Z080-F1
#
_cell.length_a   1.000
_cell.length_b   1.000
_cell.length_c   1.000
_cell.angle_alpha   90.00
_cell.angle_beta   90.00
_cell.angle_gamma   90.00
#
_symmetry.space_group_name_H-M   'P 1'
#
loop_
_entity.id
_entity.type
_entity.pdbx_description
1 polymer ?
#
loop_
_entity_poly.entity_id
_entity_poly.type
_entity_poly.pdbx_seq_one_letter_code
_entity_poly.pdbx_strand_id
1 'polypeptide(L)'
;MATAYVLPIKTAAALFPLLALLLLLPTAVALYRRHGVMSRGRALSLYGFLYYSLTALCMTIVPLPKQTPDMCRRFAMVAHPQWMPGNTFRDIWKEADHKVGLNALVLQNPAVAGTVFNLLLLLPLGVFLRYHFRRSLPATAAIGFAVSLSFELTQWTGVWGLYSCPYRLFDVDDLIVNTAGAMAGWLLAGPVARMLPTLETLDGRALAARPVPFGRRLTALVVDVAGYVVVSVFITTVVYRGGSAPTGMLVGIFVAWFVLLPLATGATPGKRLLLLKLVADDGGPLVAWRLTLRALLLGALVMPFLAGLFLAVLTLLDEPYPARLYASARDSGTQGAAAILMALSPVQLLTVMAGFTLTAVCVRKTLRHPDRLAPHDRVSGIRNATLPHRLAVLAARGAGRAADQAPLAVAREEAEARADAEAPAAAPGRPVATLVTTGPGPAGAQRSAANSR
;
A
#
# COMPACT_ATOMS: atom_id res chain seq x y z
N MET A 1 17.95 3.31 29.22
CA MET A 1 16.68 2.88 28.57
C MET A 1 16.57 3.32 27.11
N ALA A 2 16.77 4.60 26.75
CA ALA A 2 16.60 5.07 25.36
C ALA A 2 17.50 4.37 24.32
N THR A 3 18.72 3.97 24.69
CA THR A 3 19.69 3.31 23.79
C THR A 3 19.20 1.99 23.21
N ALA A 4 18.38 1.23 23.95
CA ALA A 4 17.84 -0.05 23.50
C ALA A 4 16.84 0.10 22.33
N TYR A 5 16.13 1.22 22.28
CA TYR A 5 15.11 1.51 21.26
C TYR A 5 15.65 2.24 20.04
N VAL A 6 16.80 2.91 20.16
CA VAL A 6 17.42 3.68 19.07
C VAL A 6 17.86 2.79 17.91
N LEU A 7 18.42 1.61 18.20
CA LEU A 7 18.90 0.70 17.15
C LEU A 7 17.74 0.19 16.26
N PRO A 8 16.64 -0.37 16.80
CA PRO A 8 15.46 -0.72 16.00
C PRO A 8 14.92 0.42 15.14
N ILE A 9 14.80 1.62 15.70
CA ILE A 9 14.31 2.80 14.97
C ILE A 9 15.23 3.14 13.80
N LYS A 10 16.55 3.14 14.02
CA LYS A 10 17.54 3.39 12.96
C LYS A 10 17.47 2.33 11.87
N THR A 11 17.32 1.06 12.23
CA THR A 11 17.17 -0.05 11.28
C THR A 11 15.91 0.14 10.43
N ALA A 12 14.76 0.45 11.04
CA ALA A 12 13.53 0.73 10.30
C ALA A 12 13.67 1.94 9.38
N ALA A 13 14.27 3.03 9.87
CA ALA A 13 14.53 4.24 9.08
C ALA A 13 15.47 3.99 7.89
N ALA A 14 16.44 3.09 8.02
CA ALA A 14 17.34 2.71 6.95
C ALA A 14 16.67 1.79 5.90
N LEU A 15 15.85 0.83 6.33
CA LEU A 15 15.18 -0.12 5.44
C LEU A 15 13.95 0.47 4.73
N PHE A 16 13.27 1.44 5.36
CA PHE A 16 12.04 2.02 4.85
C PHE A 16 12.15 2.59 3.42
N PRO A 17 13.17 3.41 3.07
CA PRO A 17 13.28 3.97 1.72
C PRO A 17 13.40 2.88 0.64
N LEU A 18 14.11 1.79 0.92
CA LEU A 18 14.28 0.67 -0.01
C LEU A 18 12.94 -0.05 -0.23
N LEU A 19 12.25 -0.38 0.87
CA LEU A 19 10.95 -1.03 0.81
C LEU A 19 9.90 -0.13 0.14
N ALA A 20 9.90 1.17 0.47
CA ALA A 20 9.01 2.14 -0.15
C ALA A 20 9.27 2.27 -1.66
N LEU A 21 10.53 2.28 -2.09
CA LEU A 21 10.90 2.29 -3.50
C LEU A 21 10.46 1.01 -4.23
N LEU A 22 10.69 -0.16 -3.64
CA LEU A 22 10.26 -1.45 -4.18
C LEU A 22 8.74 -1.50 -4.38
N LEU A 23 7.99 -1.01 -3.40
CA LEU A 23 6.53 -1.02 -3.43
C LEU A 23 5.92 0.18 -4.18
N LEU A 24 6.70 1.19 -4.54
CA LEU A 24 6.21 2.43 -5.14
C LEU A 24 5.48 2.18 -6.45
N LEU A 25 6.12 1.45 -7.37
CA LEU A 25 5.56 1.18 -8.69
C LEU A 25 4.28 0.34 -8.63
N PRO A 26 4.25 -0.87 -8.00
CA PRO A 26 3.03 -1.67 -7.94
C PRO A 26 1.90 -0.94 -7.19
N THR A 27 2.22 -0.23 -6.11
CA THR A 27 1.23 0.56 -5.37
C THR A 27 0.66 1.69 -6.22
N ALA A 28 1.51 2.45 -6.91
CA ALA A 28 1.06 3.52 -7.79
C ALA A 28 0.15 2.99 -8.90
N VAL A 29 0.50 1.86 -9.54
CA VAL A 29 -0.33 1.20 -10.55
C VAL A 29 -1.69 0.82 -9.96
N ALA A 30 -1.71 0.15 -8.81
CA ALA A 30 -2.95 -0.27 -8.15
C ALA A 30 -3.84 0.94 -7.79
N LEU A 31 -3.26 1.99 -7.20
CA LEU A 31 -3.97 3.20 -6.80
C LEU A 31 -4.52 3.97 -8.00
N TYR A 32 -3.73 4.18 -9.05
CA TYR A 32 -4.21 4.88 -10.25
C TYR A 32 -5.30 4.09 -10.98
N ARG A 33 -5.23 2.76 -11.03
CA ARG A 33 -6.30 1.95 -11.63
C ARG A 33 -7.58 1.94 -10.79
N ARG A 34 -7.45 1.96 -9.46
CA ARG A 34 -8.60 1.92 -8.54
C ARG A 34 -9.26 3.27 -8.37
N HIS A 35 -8.49 4.33 -8.15
CA HIS A 35 -8.96 5.67 -7.75
C HIS A 35 -8.70 6.75 -8.80
N GLY A 36 -7.89 6.49 -9.83
CA GLY A 36 -7.53 7.50 -10.84
C GLY A 36 -6.47 8.52 -10.39
N VAL A 37 -6.21 8.63 -9.09
CA VAL A 37 -5.24 9.53 -8.46
C VAL A 37 -4.48 8.83 -7.34
N MET A 38 -3.34 9.43 -6.98
CA MET A 38 -2.61 9.15 -5.75
C MET A 38 -2.52 10.48 -5.00
N SER A 39 -3.53 10.79 -4.19
CA SER A 39 -3.56 12.02 -3.39
C SER A 39 -2.47 12.02 -2.32
N ARG A 40 -2.04 13.20 -1.88
CA ARG A 40 -1.05 13.33 -0.80
C ARG A 40 -1.49 12.63 0.48
N GLY A 41 -2.78 12.75 0.83
CA GLY A 41 -3.35 12.07 2.00
C GLY A 41 -3.30 10.55 1.89
N ARG A 42 -3.68 9.99 0.73
CA ARG A 42 -3.62 8.54 0.50
C ARG A 42 -2.19 8.01 0.49
N ALA A 43 -1.26 8.74 -0.14
CA ALA A 43 0.16 8.39 -0.12
C ALA A 43 0.73 8.44 1.30
N LEU A 44 0.48 9.52 2.06
CA LEU A 44 0.94 9.67 3.44
C LEU A 44 0.37 8.58 4.34
N SER A 45 -0.93 8.26 4.19
CA SER A 45 -1.57 7.17 4.91
C SER A 45 -0.89 5.82 4.64
N LEU A 46 -0.69 5.47 3.35
CA LEU A 46 -0.13 4.19 2.96
C LEU A 46 1.34 4.04 3.41
N TYR A 47 2.17 5.04 3.10
CA TYR A 47 3.59 4.98 3.47
C TYR A 47 3.80 5.20 4.96
N GLY A 48 2.93 5.97 5.63
CA GLY A 48 2.92 6.10 7.08
C GLY A 48 2.58 4.78 7.77
N PHE A 49 1.57 4.04 7.26
CA PHE A 49 1.25 2.70 7.75
C PHE A 49 2.42 1.73 7.53
N LEU A 50 3.01 1.74 6.33
CA LEU A 50 4.18 0.90 6.02
C LEU A 50 5.36 1.19 6.96
N TYR A 51 5.70 2.46 7.15
CA TYR A 51 6.78 2.88 8.05
C TYR A 51 6.50 2.47 9.49
N TYR A 52 5.26 2.68 9.95
CA TYR A 52 4.80 2.23 11.25
C TYR A 52 4.97 0.71 11.41
N SER A 53 4.43 -0.09 10.49
CA SER A 53 4.50 -1.56 10.56
C SER A 53 5.94 -2.06 10.57
N LEU A 54 6.82 -1.47 9.75
CA LEU A 54 8.24 -1.80 9.74
C LEU A 54 8.91 -1.43 11.07
N THR A 55 8.57 -0.27 11.63
CA THR A 55 9.11 0.17 12.92
C THR A 55 8.66 -0.75 14.05
N ALA A 56 7.38 -1.13 14.08
CA ALA A 56 6.86 -2.07 15.08
C ALA A 56 7.53 -3.45 14.98
N LEU A 57 7.74 -3.94 13.76
CA LEU A 57 8.48 -5.19 13.52
C LEU A 57 9.95 -5.06 13.99
N CYS A 58 10.64 -3.97 13.68
CA CYS A 58 12.00 -3.77 14.14
C CYS A 58 12.08 -3.68 15.68
N MET A 59 11.14 -2.99 16.34
CA MET A 59 11.11 -2.88 17.81
C MET A 59 10.96 -4.24 18.51
N THR A 60 10.25 -5.17 17.88
CA THR A 60 9.98 -6.50 18.44
C THR A 60 11.13 -7.47 18.15
N ILE A 61 11.79 -7.38 16.99
CA ILE A 61 12.81 -8.35 16.57
C ILE A 61 14.24 -7.89 16.89
N VAL A 62 14.55 -6.60 16.78
CA VAL A 62 15.91 -6.04 16.88
C VAL A 62 16.23 -5.67 18.34
N PRO A 63 17.45 -5.93 18.85
CA PRO A 63 18.61 -6.52 18.15
C PRO A 63 18.55 -8.05 18.05
N LEU A 64 19.03 -8.54 16.92
CA LEU A 64 19.31 -9.95 16.69
C LEU A 64 20.64 -10.33 17.35
N PRO A 65 20.69 -11.36 18.22
CA PRO A 65 21.92 -11.77 18.89
C PRO A 65 22.92 -12.39 17.91
N LYS A 66 24.22 -12.32 18.22
CA LYS A 66 25.23 -13.08 17.45
C LYS A 66 25.10 -14.57 17.74
N GLN A 67 25.17 -15.40 16.71
CA GLN A 67 25.16 -16.86 16.84
C GLN A 67 26.51 -17.33 17.38
N THR A 68 26.52 -17.85 18.61
CA THR A 68 27.69 -18.47 19.23
C THR A 68 27.30 -19.83 19.82
N PRO A 69 28.24 -20.78 19.98
CA PRO A 69 27.93 -22.11 20.49
C PRO A 69 27.29 -22.12 21.90
N ASP A 70 27.61 -21.12 22.72
CA ASP A 70 27.11 -20.96 24.09
C ASP A 70 25.81 -20.13 24.18
N MET A 71 25.27 -19.65 23.05
CA MET A 71 24.10 -18.76 23.02
C MET A 71 22.90 -19.34 23.79
N CYS A 72 22.53 -20.59 23.56
CA CYS A 72 21.38 -21.19 24.25
C CYS A 72 21.59 -21.38 25.76
N ARG A 73 22.84 -21.46 26.23
CA ARG A 73 23.11 -21.45 27.68
C ARG A 73 22.87 -20.07 28.27
N ARG A 74 23.25 -19.02 27.57
CA ARG A 74 23.04 -17.62 27.99
C ARG A 74 21.57 -17.22 27.98
N PHE A 75 20.77 -17.76 27.06
CA PHE A 75 19.34 -17.50 26.93
C PHE A 75 18.45 -18.58 27.59
N ALA A 76 19.00 -19.46 28.43
CA ALA A 76 18.22 -20.54 29.06
C ALA A 76 17.02 -20.02 29.88
N MET A 77 17.13 -18.83 30.48
CA MET A 77 16.05 -18.20 31.27
C MET A 77 14.83 -17.78 30.44
N VAL A 78 14.97 -17.65 29.13
CA VAL A 78 13.87 -17.25 28.21
C VAL A 78 13.41 -18.41 27.32
N ALA A 79 13.93 -19.63 27.56
CA ALA A 79 13.60 -20.81 26.76
C ALA A 79 12.14 -21.25 26.92
N HIS A 80 11.55 -20.98 28.09
CA HIS A 80 10.20 -21.38 28.43
C HIS A 80 9.25 -20.18 28.41
N PRO A 81 8.09 -20.29 27.75
CA PRO A 81 7.10 -19.23 27.76
C PRO A 81 6.55 -18.92 29.15
N GLN A 82 6.26 -17.65 29.37
CA GLN A 82 5.50 -17.15 30.51
C GLN A 82 4.01 -17.20 30.14
N TRP A 83 3.22 -17.99 30.87
CA TRP A 83 1.79 -18.20 30.59
C TRP A 83 0.85 -17.52 31.59
N MET A 84 1.35 -17.02 32.71
CA MET A 84 0.52 -16.54 33.83
C MET A 84 0.18 -15.06 33.67
N PRO A 85 -1.08 -14.68 33.41
CA PRO A 85 -1.43 -13.26 33.34
C PRO A 85 -1.18 -12.53 34.66
N GLY A 86 -0.82 -11.25 34.57
CA GLY A 86 -0.62 -10.36 35.71
C GLY A 86 0.78 -10.39 36.31
N ASN A 87 1.75 -11.02 35.66
CA ASN A 87 3.15 -10.99 36.07
C ASN A 87 3.76 -9.58 35.93
N THR A 88 3.37 -8.82 34.91
CA THR A 88 3.86 -7.43 34.74
C THR A 88 3.60 -6.56 35.98
N PHE A 89 2.45 -6.73 36.65
CA PHE A 89 2.14 -5.99 37.89
C PHE A 89 3.04 -6.40 39.05
N ARG A 90 3.38 -7.69 39.15
CA ARG A 90 4.33 -8.21 40.15
C ARG A 90 5.74 -7.65 39.89
N ASP A 91 6.16 -7.55 38.63
CA ASP A 91 7.46 -7.00 38.27
C ASP A 91 7.54 -5.49 38.54
N ILE A 92 6.48 -4.73 38.25
CA ILE A 92 6.38 -3.30 38.61
C ILE A 92 6.49 -3.12 40.14
N TRP A 93 5.78 -3.93 40.91
CA TRP A 93 5.79 -3.86 42.38
C TRP A 93 7.15 -4.22 42.98
N LYS A 94 7.81 -5.24 42.42
CA LYS A 94 9.16 -5.68 42.81
C LYS A 94 10.20 -4.60 42.51
N GLU A 95 10.17 -4.01 41.32
CA GLU A 95 11.12 -2.99 40.87
C GLU A 95 10.95 -1.65 41.61
N ALA A 96 9.77 -1.41 42.20
CA ALA A 96 9.52 -0.25 43.04
C ALA A 96 10.02 -0.41 44.48
N ASP A 97 10.79 -1.46 44.81
CA ASP A 97 11.22 -1.79 46.19
C ASP A 97 10.06 -1.88 47.19
N HIS A 98 8.84 -2.21 46.73
CA HIS A 98 7.61 -2.16 47.55
C HIS A 98 7.31 -0.77 48.15
N LYS A 99 7.90 0.30 47.58
CA LYS A 99 7.68 1.68 48.01
C LYS A 99 6.50 2.27 47.24
N VAL A 100 5.55 2.83 47.97
CA VAL A 100 4.40 3.51 47.38
C VAL A 100 4.77 4.97 47.16
N GLY A 101 5.31 5.30 45.98
CA GLY A 101 5.66 6.67 45.61
C GLY A 101 5.68 6.88 44.10
N LEU A 102 5.19 8.03 43.62
CA LEU A 102 5.00 8.32 42.19
C LEU A 102 6.33 8.23 41.40
N ASN A 103 7.45 8.62 42.03
CA ASN A 103 8.77 8.46 41.44
C ASN A 103 9.21 6.99 41.30
N ALA A 104 9.10 6.20 42.38
CA ALA A 104 9.55 4.81 42.42
C ALA A 104 8.63 3.85 41.63
N LEU A 105 7.33 4.14 41.59
CA LEU A 105 6.32 3.28 41.01
C LEU A 105 6.04 3.60 39.53
N VAL A 106 6.28 4.84 39.07
CA VAL A 106 5.86 5.30 37.73
C VAL A 106 6.97 5.98 36.95
N LEU A 107 7.64 7.01 37.49
CA LEU A 107 8.55 7.85 36.70
C LEU A 107 9.93 7.21 36.45
N GLN A 108 10.40 6.34 37.35
CA GLN A 108 11.72 5.69 37.25
C GLN A 108 11.65 4.17 37.10
N ASN A 109 10.45 3.60 36.96
CA ASN A 109 10.27 2.15 36.90
C ASN A 109 10.42 1.61 35.47
N PRO A 110 11.46 0.83 35.14
CA PRO A 110 11.65 0.25 33.80
C PRO A 110 10.51 -0.65 33.35
N ALA A 111 9.86 -1.37 34.26
CA ALA A 111 8.74 -2.25 33.93
C ALA A 111 7.50 -1.46 33.49
N VAL A 112 7.24 -0.31 34.13
CA VAL A 112 6.18 0.62 33.67
C VAL A 112 6.51 1.19 32.30
N ALA A 113 7.75 1.63 32.08
CA ALA A 113 8.16 2.14 30.77
C ALA A 113 7.99 1.08 29.67
N GLY A 114 8.40 -0.17 29.92
CA GLY A 114 8.20 -1.30 28.99
C GLY A 114 6.72 -1.54 28.68
N THR A 115 5.88 -1.59 29.71
CA THR A 115 4.42 -1.75 29.57
C THR A 115 3.80 -0.63 28.72
N VAL A 116 4.18 0.61 28.98
CA VAL A 116 3.70 1.77 28.21
C VAL A 116 4.16 1.67 26.75
N PHE A 117 5.41 1.27 26.48
CA PHE A 117 5.88 1.13 25.11
C PHE A 117 5.19 -0.01 24.35
N ASN A 118 4.90 -1.14 25.01
CA ASN A 118 4.09 -2.22 24.42
C ASN A 118 2.68 -1.72 24.10
N LEU A 119 2.03 -0.97 25.02
CA LEU A 119 0.75 -0.34 24.75
C LEU A 119 0.81 0.60 23.52
N LEU A 120 1.84 1.45 23.45
CA LEU A 120 2.04 2.40 22.36
C LEU A 120 2.41 1.71 21.03
N LEU A 121 2.99 0.51 21.07
CA LEU A 121 3.43 -0.23 19.88
C LEU A 121 2.29 -0.54 18.92
N LEU A 122 1.14 -0.99 19.45
CA LEU A 122 -0.04 -1.31 18.63
C LEU A 122 -1.13 -0.24 18.65
N LEU A 123 -0.93 0.86 19.37
CA LEU A 123 -1.86 2.00 19.35
C LEU A 123 -2.10 2.54 17.93
N PRO A 124 -1.08 2.81 17.09
CA PRO A 124 -1.31 3.27 15.72
C PRO A 124 -2.11 2.27 14.87
N LEU A 125 -1.92 0.95 15.05
CA LEU A 125 -2.70 -0.07 14.36
C LEU A 125 -4.20 0.11 14.60
N GLY A 126 -4.60 0.35 15.86
CA GLY A 126 -5.98 0.67 16.22
C GLY A 126 -6.56 1.87 15.47
N VAL A 127 -5.75 2.93 15.34
CA VAL A 127 -6.12 4.13 14.58
C VAL A 127 -6.34 3.82 13.11
N PHE A 128 -5.41 3.08 12.49
CA PHE A 128 -5.53 2.66 11.09
C PHE A 128 -6.76 1.76 10.86
N LEU A 129 -7.00 0.80 11.74
CA LEU A 129 -8.13 -0.12 11.64
C LEU A 129 -9.48 0.59 11.73
N ARG A 130 -9.61 1.60 12.60
CA ARG A 130 -10.83 2.41 12.67
C ARG A 130 -10.98 3.33 11.45
N TYR A 131 -9.96 4.13 11.16
CA TYR A 131 -10.08 5.22 10.20
C TYR A 131 -10.03 4.75 8.74
N HIS A 132 -9.11 3.83 8.42
CA HIS A 132 -8.89 3.39 7.04
C HIS A 132 -9.65 2.12 6.69
N PHE A 133 -9.65 1.14 7.60
CA PHE A 133 -10.27 -0.17 7.35
C PHE A 133 -11.70 -0.30 7.91
N ARG A 134 -12.20 0.73 8.60
CA ARG A 134 -13.55 0.81 9.20
C ARG A 134 -13.92 -0.45 10.00
N ARG A 135 -12.96 -1.03 10.72
CA ARG A 135 -13.18 -2.22 11.55
C ARG A 135 -13.83 -1.85 12.88
N SER A 136 -14.65 -2.75 13.41
CA SER A 136 -15.26 -2.61 14.74
C SER A 136 -14.20 -2.81 15.85
N LEU A 137 -14.55 -2.44 17.08
CA LEU A 137 -13.67 -2.65 18.24
C LEU A 137 -13.33 -4.14 18.46
N PRO A 138 -14.28 -5.11 18.40
CA PRO A 138 -13.94 -6.52 18.54
C PRO A 138 -13.01 -7.03 17.43
N ALA A 139 -13.24 -6.61 16.19
CA ALA A 139 -12.35 -6.95 15.08
C ALA A 139 -10.95 -6.34 15.28
N THR A 140 -10.87 -5.13 15.83
CA THR A 140 -9.60 -4.50 16.18
C THR A 140 -8.87 -5.25 17.28
N ALA A 141 -9.58 -5.70 18.33
CA ALA A 141 -9.01 -6.51 19.38
C ALA A 141 -8.46 -7.84 18.83
N ALA A 142 -9.24 -8.53 17.99
CA ALA A 142 -8.80 -9.78 17.37
C ALA A 142 -7.57 -9.60 16.46
N ILE A 143 -7.54 -8.54 15.65
CA ILE A 143 -6.39 -8.23 14.79
C ILE A 143 -5.17 -7.81 15.64
N GLY A 144 -5.36 -6.97 16.67
CA GLY A 144 -4.31 -6.55 17.58
C GLY A 144 -3.69 -7.74 18.31
N PHE A 145 -4.53 -8.64 18.81
CA PHE A 145 -4.10 -9.91 19.41
C PHE A 145 -3.35 -10.78 18.43
N ALA A 146 -3.85 -10.99 17.21
CA ALA A 146 -3.18 -11.80 16.20
C ALA A 146 -1.81 -11.22 15.80
N VAL A 147 -1.70 -9.89 15.68
CA VAL A 147 -0.42 -9.21 15.40
C VAL A 147 0.53 -9.37 16.58
N SER A 148 0.07 -9.14 17.81
CA SER A 148 0.90 -9.34 19.00
C SER A 148 1.37 -10.79 19.13
N LEU A 149 0.47 -11.75 18.91
CA LEU A 149 0.80 -13.18 18.93
C LEU A 149 1.82 -13.50 17.84
N SER A 150 1.70 -12.89 16.66
CA SER A 150 2.71 -13.07 15.61
C SER A 150 4.10 -12.59 16.04
N PHE A 151 4.20 -11.51 16.84
CA PHE A 151 5.47 -11.03 17.38
C PHE A 151 6.05 -11.99 18.43
N GLU A 152 5.23 -12.46 19.35
CA GLU A 152 5.65 -13.40 20.38
C GLU A 152 6.07 -14.75 19.78
N LEU A 153 5.30 -15.29 18.83
CA LEU A 153 5.67 -16.52 18.12
C LEU A 153 6.93 -16.35 17.29
N THR A 154 7.08 -15.20 16.61
CA THR A 154 8.29 -14.82 15.89
C THR A 154 9.49 -14.89 16.84
N GLN A 155 9.44 -14.28 18.02
CA GLN A 155 10.56 -14.29 18.96
C GLN A 155 10.80 -15.67 19.60
N TRP A 156 9.73 -16.34 20.03
CA TRP A 156 9.80 -17.62 20.73
C TRP A 156 10.30 -18.75 19.84
N THR A 157 9.87 -18.79 18.59
CA THR A 157 10.41 -19.76 17.62
C THR A 157 11.86 -19.43 17.20
N GLY A 158 12.46 -18.39 17.78
CA GLY A 158 13.81 -17.91 17.43
C GLY A 158 13.84 -17.27 16.05
N VAL A 159 12.74 -16.67 15.60
CA VAL A 159 12.36 -16.41 14.22
C VAL A 159 12.71 -17.59 13.37
N TRP A 160 11.71 -18.45 13.45
CA TRP A 160 11.37 -19.50 12.51
C TRP A 160 12.54 -20.44 12.25
N GLY A 161 13.31 -20.72 13.32
CA GLY A 161 14.46 -21.63 13.29
C GLY A 161 15.77 -21.01 12.80
N LEU A 162 15.84 -19.68 12.60
CA LEU A 162 17.11 -19.01 12.31
C LEU A 162 18.08 -19.11 13.50
N TYR A 163 17.56 -19.17 14.73
CA TYR A 163 18.31 -19.52 15.94
C TYR A 163 17.87 -20.88 16.48
N SER A 164 18.79 -21.58 17.15
CA SER A 164 18.55 -22.89 17.76
C SER A 164 17.70 -22.85 19.04
N CYS A 165 17.44 -21.66 19.59
CA CYS A 165 16.62 -21.44 20.78
C CYS A 165 16.04 -20.01 20.78
N PRO A 166 15.03 -19.73 21.61
CA PRO A 166 14.49 -18.37 21.77
C PRO A 166 15.56 -17.42 22.29
N TYR A 167 15.49 -16.15 21.86
CA TYR A 167 16.37 -15.08 22.36
C TYR A 167 15.61 -13.96 23.11
N ARG A 168 14.28 -14.07 23.19
CA ARG A 168 13.39 -13.24 24.02
C ARG A 168 12.32 -14.13 24.63
N LEU A 169 11.82 -13.70 25.79
CA LEU A 169 10.77 -14.39 26.52
C LEU A 169 9.43 -14.20 25.82
N PHE A 170 8.68 -15.28 25.61
CA PHE A 170 7.28 -15.19 25.24
C PHE A 170 6.47 -14.78 26.49
N ASP A 171 5.75 -13.67 26.41
CA ASP A 171 4.96 -13.16 27.53
C ASP A 171 3.48 -12.96 27.18
N VAL A 172 2.58 -13.60 27.92
CA VAL A 172 1.13 -13.43 27.76
C VAL A 172 0.68 -12.01 28.13
N ASP A 173 1.35 -11.36 29.08
CA ASP A 173 1.02 -9.99 29.44
C ASP A 173 1.32 -9.01 28.30
N ASP A 174 2.36 -9.28 27.49
CA ASP A 174 2.65 -8.50 26.28
C ASP A 174 1.53 -8.62 25.25
N LEU A 175 0.92 -9.81 25.10
CA LEU A 175 -0.28 -9.98 24.27
C LEU A 175 -1.44 -9.12 24.75
N ILE A 176 -1.68 -9.08 26.06
CA ILE A 176 -2.77 -8.32 26.67
C ILE A 176 -2.53 -6.82 26.47
N VAL A 177 -1.33 -6.34 26.80
CA VAL A 177 -0.96 -4.92 26.75
C VAL A 177 -0.94 -4.41 25.31
N ASN A 178 -0.34 -5.14 24.37
CA ASN A 178 -0.35 -4.78 22.95
C ASN A 178 -1.78 -4.75 22.39
N THR A 179 -2.62 -5.74 22.73
CA THR A 179 -4.03 -5.77 22.32
C THR A 179 -4.81 -4.59 22.89
N ALA A 180 -4.60 -4.26 24.16
CA ALA A 180 -5.17 -3.08 24.80
C ALA A 180 -4.71 -1.79 24.10
N GLY A 181 -3.45 -1.74 23.66
CA GLY A 181 -2.91 -0.66 22.83
C GLY A 181 -3.70 -0.45 21.55
N ALA A 182 -3.93 -1.52 20.78
CA ALA A 182 -4.75 -1.47 19.57
C ALA A 182 -6.19 -1.00 19.85
N MET A 183 -6.81 -1.48 20.93
CA MET A 183 -8.14 -1.04 21.34
C MET A 183 -8.16 0.44 21.75
N ALA A 184 -7.17 0.90 22.52
CA ALA A 184 -7.03 2.30 22.92
C ALA A 184 -6.85 3.21 21.69
N GLY A 185 -6.00 2.82 20.74
CA GLY A 185 -5.83 3.54 19.49
C GLY A 185 -7.12 3.65 18.68
N TRP A 186 -7.92 2.58 18.65
CA TRP A 186 -9.24 2.62 18.04
C TRP A 186 -10.18 3.59 18.74
N LEU A 187 -10.24 3.58 20.08
CA LEU A 187 -11.07 4.49 20.85
C LEU A 187 -10.68 5.96 20.59
N LEU A 188 -9.37 6.27 20.67
CA LEU A 188 -8.81 7.59 20.42
C LEU A 188 -9.04 8.07 18.97
N ALA A 189 -9.05 7.16 18.01
CA ALA A 189 -9.33 7.50 16.62
C ALA A 189 -10.79 7.95 16.39
N GLY A 190 -11.72 7.69 17.31
CA GLY A 190 -13.13 8.07 17.14
C GLY A 190 -13.34 9.57 16.98
N PRO A 191 -12.95 10.40 17.97
CA PRO A 191 -12.98 11.85 17.85
C PRO A 191 -12.19 12.36 16.64
N VAL A 192 -10.97 11.85 16.44
CA VAL A 192 -10.07 12.27 15.36
C VAL A 192 -10.65 11.98 13.96
N ALA A 193 -11.33 10.84 13.79
CA ALA A 193 -11.96 10.46 12.53
C ALA A 193 -13.08 11.41 12.10
N ARG A 194 -13.70 12.14 13.05
CA ARG A 194 -14.70 13.17 12.73
C ARG A 194 -14.06 14.47 12.22
N MET A 195 -12.80 14.72 12.58
CA MET A 195 -12.08 15.95 12.21
C MET A 195 -11.29 15.80 10.90
N LEU A 196 -10.88 14.57 10.56
CA LEU A 196 -10.06 14.31 9.37
C LEU A 196 -10.91 14.06 8.11
N PRO A 197 -10.54 14.64 6.96
CA PRO A 197 -11.23 14.39 5.70
C PRO A 197 -10.97 12.96 5.21
N THR A 198 -12.03 12.25 4.83
CA THR A 198 -11.94 10.92 4.23
C THR A 198 -11.00 10.89 3.01
N LEU A 199 -10.34 9.78 2.76
CA LEU A 199 -9.46 9.67 1.59
C LEU A 199 -10.21 9.85 0.26
N GLU A 200 -11.49 9.47 0.21
CA GLU A 200 -12.35 9.65 -0.96
C GLU A 200 -12.59 11.12 -1.29
N THR A 201 -12.83 11.97 -0.29
CA THR A 201 -13.01 13.42 -0.52
C THR A 201 -11.71 14.10 -0.96
N LEU A 202 -10.56 13.67 -0.41
CA LEU A 202 -9.24 14.15 -0.85
C LEU A 202 -8.93 13.74 -2.29
N ASP A 203 -9.26 12.49 -2.66
CA ASP A 203 -9.11 12.01 -4.04
C ASP A 203 -10.00 12.78 -5.00
N GLY A 204 -11.28 13.01 -4.64
CA GLY A 204 -12.22 13.81 -5.44
C GLY A 204 -11.72 15.23 -5.70
N ARG A 205 -11.27 15.94 -4.65
CA ARG A 205 -10.65 17.27 -4.79
C ARG A 205 -9.42 17.24 -5.70
N ALA A 206 -8.59 16.21 -5.59
CA ALA A 206 -7.40 16.07 -6.41
C ALA A 206 -7.72 15.79 -7.88
N LEU A 207 -8.72 14.95 -8.18
CA LEU A 207 -9.19 14.71 -9.56
C LEU A 207 -9.85 15.95 -10.15
N ALA A 208 -10.69 16.66 -9.38
CA ALA A 208 -11.39 17.86 -9.85
C ALA A 208 -10.39 18.96 -10.23
N ALA A 209 -9.37 19.18 -9.39
CA ALA A 209 -8.31 20.13 -9.71
C ALA A 209 -7.42 19.66 -10.88
N ARG A 210 -7.20 18.34 -11.00
CA ARG A 210 -6.21 17.74 -11.91
C ARG A 210 -6.72 16.40 -12.48
N PRO A 211 -7.49 16.43 -13.59
CA PRO A 211 -8.06 15.21 -14.16
C PRO A 211 -7.01 14.18 -14.62
N VAL A 212 -5.83 14.66 -15.06
CA VAL A 212 -4.71 13.82 -15.49
C VAL A 212 -3.45 14.11 -14.64
N PRO A 213 -3.32 13.46 -13.47
CA PRO A 213 -2.22 13.72 -12.55
C PRO A 213 -0.86 13.53 -13.21
N PHE A 214 0.10 14.43 -12.93
CA PHE A 214 1.49 14.30 -13.41
C PHE A 214 2.11 12.96 -13.00
N GLY A 215 1.92 12.55 -11.74
CA GLY A 215 2.42 11.27 -11.24
C GLY A 215 1.90 10.07 -12.03
N ARG A 216 0.63 10.09 -12.47
CA ARG A 216 0.05 9.02 -13.30
C ARG A 216 0.72 8.95 -14.67
N ARG A 217 1.01 10.09 -15.30
CA ARG A 217 1.75 10.14 -16.57
C ARG A 217 3.19 9.67 -16.41
N LEU A 218 3.85 10.07 -15.32
CA LEU A 218 5.21 9.63 -15.00
C LEU A 218 5.28 8.12 -14.75
N THR A 219 4.35 7.56 -13.98
CA THR A 219 4.29 6.11 -13.74
C THR A 219 4.04 5.35 -15.05
N ALA A 220 3.22 5.87 -15.97
CA ALA A 220 3.02 5.26 -17.28
C ALA A 220 4.33 5.24 -18.09
N LEU A 221 5.07 6.37 -18.09
CA LEU A 221 6.36 6.47 -18.75
C LEU A 221 7.39 5.50 -18.15
N VAL A 222 7.45 5.38 -16.82
CA VAL A 222 8.35 4.43 -16.14
C VAL A 222 8.02 2.99 -16.55
N VAL A 223 6.74 2.62 -16.61
CA VAL A 223 6.31 1.30 -17.08
C VAL A 223 6.67 1.08 -18.55
N ASP A 224 6.46 2.08 -19.41
CA ASP A 224 6.81 1.99 -20.83
C ASP A 224 8.31 1.82 -21.05
N VAL A 225 9.13 2.59 -20.33
CA VAL A 225 10.59 2.50 -20.41
C VAL A 225 11.09 1.15 -19.88
N ALA A 226 10.56 0.69 -18.74
CA ALA A 226 10.89 -0.63 -18.21
C ALA A 226 10.49 -1.75 -19.18
N GLY A 227 9.29 -1.67 -19.77
CA GLY A 227 8.82 -2.62 -20.77
C GLY A 227 9.68 -2.62 -22.03
N TYR A 228 10.05 -1.44 -22.53
CA TYR A 228 10.97 -1.28 -23.65
C TYR A 228 12.33 -1.93 -23.36
N VAL A 229 12.92 -1.71 -22.18
CA VAL A 229 14.19 -2.32 -21.78
C VAL A 229 14.07 -3.83 -21.68
N VAL A 230 13.04 -4.35 -21.01
CA VAL A 230 12.80 -5.79 -20.85
C VAL A 230 12.64 -6.47 -22.20
N VAL A 231 11.84 -5.90 -23.11
CA VAL A 231 11.66 -6.45 -24.46
C VAL A 231 12.94 -6.38 -25.27
N SER A 232 13.69 -5.28 -25.17
CA SER A 232 14.98 -5.14 -25.86
C SER A 232 15.99 -6.19 -25.38
N VAL A 233 16.11 -6.38 -24.06
CA VAL A 233 16.98 -7.40 -23.48
C VAL A 233 16.51 -8.80 -23.89
N PHE A 234 15.22 -9.09 -23.76
CA PHE A 234 14.65 -10.39 -24.11
C PHE A 234 14.91 -10.77 -25.58
N ILE A 235 14.67 -9.86 -26.53
CA ILE A 235 14.90 -10.15 -27.94
C ILE A 235 16.41 -10.37 -28.18
N THR A 236 17.28 -9.53 -27.63
CA THR A 236 18.73 -9.68 -27.80
C THR A 236 19.25 -11.00 -27.21
N THR A 237 18.81 -11.38 -26.01
CA THR A 237 19.32 -12.58 -25.32
C THR A 237 18.68 -13.87 -25.82
N VAL A 238 17.37 -13.87 -26.13
CA VAL A 238 16.62 -15.09 -26.46
C VAL A 238 16.55 -15.33 -27.96
N VAL A 239 16.26 -14.28 -28.76
CA VAL A 239 16.11 -14.43 -30.22
C VAL A 239 17.47 -14.50 -30.90
N TYR A 240 18.38 -13.60 -30.53
CA TYR A 240 19.72 -13.56 -31.12
C TYR A 240 20.73 -14.45 -30.37
N ARG A 241 20.37 -15.05 -29.23
CA ARG A 241 21.20 -16.00 -28.45
C ARG A 241 22.66 -15.56 -28.25
N GLY A 242 22.89 -14.25 -28.08
CA GLY A 242 24.25 -13.69 -27.93
C GLY A 242 25.01 -13.45 -29.24
N GLY A 243 24.41 -13.71 -30.40
CA GLY A 243 24.89 -13.26 -31.70
C GLY A 243 24.72 -11.75 -31.91
N SER A 244 25.17 -11.24 -33.05
CA SER A 244 25.04 -9.82 -33.39
C SER A 244 23.59 -9.45 -33.71
N ALA A 245 22.95 -8.72 -32.80
CA ALA A 245 21.67 -8.08 -33.09
C ALA A 245 21.84 -7.02 -34.21
N PRO A 246 20.85 -6.86 -35.12
CA PRO A 246 20.89 -5.83 -36.15
C PRO A 246 21.05 -4.43 -35.53
N THR A 247 21.89 -3.59 -36.13
CA THR A 247 22.20 -2.23 -35.61
C THR A 247 20.95 -1.37 -35.40
N GLY A 248 19.92 -1.55 -36.23
CA GLY A 248 18.65 -0.83 -36.15
C GLY A 248 17.61 -1.42 -35.18
N MET A 249 17.89 -2.52 -34.49
CA MET A 249 16.89 -3.26 -33.71
C MET A 249 16.28 -2.42 -32.59
N LEU A 250 17.09 -1.74 -31.78
CA LEU A 250 16.60 -0.88 -30.69
C LEU A 250 15.73 0.26 -31.22
N VAL A 251 16.12 0.85 -32.36
CA VAL A 251 15.34 1.88 -33.05
C VAL A 251 14.01 1.30 -33.55
N GLY A 252 14.03 0.10 -34.12
CA GLY A 252 12.83 -0.62 -34.55
C GLY A 252 11.85 -0.89 -33.40
N ILE A 253 12.35 -1.37 -32.26
CA ILE A 253 11.54 -1.59 -31.05
C ILE A 253 10.99 -0.25 -30.55
N PHE A 254 11.79 0.80 -30.55
CA PHE A 254 11.37 2.14 -30.11
C PHE A 254 10.23 2.68 -30.99
N VAL A 255 10.38 2.59 -32.32
CA VAL A 255 9.35 3.00 -33.28
C VAL A 255 8.09 2.15 -33.11
N ALA A 256 8.23 0.84 -32.99
CA ALA A 256 7.10 -0.05 -32.75
C ALA A 256 6.35 0.31 -31.44
N TRP A 257 7.08 0.55 -30.35
CA TRP A 257 6.52 0.79 -29.03
C TRP A 257 5.88 2.17 -28.86
N PHE A 258 6.54 3.22 -29.35
CA PHE A 258 6.15 4.61 -29.08
C PHE A 258 5.46 5.31 -30.27
N VAL A 259 5.50 4.72 -31.47
CA VAL A 259 4.84 5.27 -32.67
C VAL A 259 3.76 4.33 -33.20
N LEU A 260 4.11 3.10 -33.59
CA LEU A 260 3.17 2.19 -34.25
C LEU A 260 2.05 1.69 -33.31
N LEU A 261 2.40 1.25 -32.10
CA LEU A 261 1.40 0.81 -31.11
C LEU A 261 0.42 1.93 -30.73
N PRO A 262 0.86 3.16 -30.41
CA PRO A 262 -0.04 4.29 -30.20
C PRO A 262 -0.86 4.69 -31.42
N LEU A 263 -0.33 4.56 -32.64
CA LEU A 263 -1.08 4.83 -33.86
C LEU A 263 -2.25 3.86 -34.02
N ALA A 264 -2.04 2.58 -33.73
CA ALA A 264 -3.06 1.54 -33.85
C ALA A 264 -4.07 1.52 -32.69
N THR A 265 -3.61 1.77 -31.45
CA THR A 265 -4.42 1.55 -30.24
C THR A 265 -4.76 2.82 -29.48
N GLY A 266 -4.17 3.96 -29.86
CA GLY A 266 -4.28 5.22 -29.13
C GLY A 266 -3.48 5.27 -27.83
N ALA A 267 -2.69 4.26 -27.47
CA ALA A 267 -1.91 4.26 -26.24
C ALA A 267 -0.64 3.40 -26.33
N THR A 268 0.37 3.73 -25.52
CA THR A 268 1.48 2.82 -25.22
C THR A 268 1.04 1.80 -24.16
N PRO A 269 1.72 0.64 -24.01
CA PRO A 269 1.37 -0.37 -23.01
C PRO A 269 1.28 0.18 -21.56
N GLY A 270 2.22 1.03 -21.14
CA GLY A 270 2.21 1.68 -19.83
C GLY A 270 1.06 2.66 -19.66
N LYS A 271 0.72 3.42 -20.72
CA LYS A 271 -0.48 4.28 -20.72
C LYS A 271 -1.75 3.46 -20.61
N ARG A 272 -1.88 2.37 -21.38
CA ARG A 272 -3.03 1.46 -21.31
C ARG A 272 -3.17 0.85 -19.92
N LEU A 273 -2.06 0.42 -19.30
CA LEU A 273 -2.04 -0.11 -17.94
C LEU A 273 -2.60 0.91 -16.93
N LEU A 274 -2.23 2.18 -17.08
CA LEU A 274 -2.70 3.28 -16.24
C LEU A 274 -3.95 3.98 -16.76
N LEU A 275 -4.71 3.34 -17.65
CA LEU A 275 -5.99 3.85 -18.16
C LEU A 275 -5.84 5.26 -18.76
N LEU A 276 -4.78 5.48 -19.54
CA LEU A 276 -4.49 6.69 -20.29
C LEU A 276 -4.56 6.39 -21.80
N LYS A 277 -4.98 7.38 -22.58
CA LYS A 277 -4.96 7.39 -24.04
C LYS A 277 -4.35 8.68 -24.56
N LEU A 278 -3.89 8.66 -25.80
CA LEU A 278 -3.39 9.80 -26.55
C LEU A 278 -4.51 10.36 -27.42
N VAL A 279 -4.61 11.68 -27.46
CA VAL A 279 -5.60 12.41 -28.26
C VAL A 279 -4.90 13.62 -28.86
N ALA A 280 -5.19 13.94 -30.12
CA ALA A 280 -4.72 15.16 -30.75
C ALA A 280 -5.47 16.37 -30.19
N ASP A 281 -4.79 17.51 -30.06
CA ASP A 281 -5.39 18.72 -29.48
C ASP A 281 -6.47 19.34 -30.37
N ASP A 282 -6.34 19.16 -31.70
CA ASP A 282 -7.30 19.56 -32.72
C ASP A 282 -8.50 18.61 -32.84
N GLY A 283 -8.57 17.54 -32.04
CA GLY A 283 -9.63 16.53 -32.10
C GLY A 283 -9.53 15.60 -33.32
N GLY A 284 -8.51 15.77 -34.16
CA GLY A 284 -8.27 14.93 -35.33
C GLY A 284 -7.66 13.56 -34.98
N PRO A 285 -7.41 12.72 -36.00
CA PRO A 285 -6.75 11.44 -35.82
C PRO A 285 -5.29 11.62 -35.36
N LEU A 286 -4.75 10.59 -34.70
CA LEU A 286 -3.33 10.54 -34.38
C LEU A 286 -2.52 10.36 -35.67
N VAL A 287 -1.67 11.33 -35.99
CA VAL A 287 -0.76 11.28 -37.15
C VAL A 287 0.65 10.85 -36.73
N ALA A 288 1.27 10.01 -37.57
CA ALA A 288 2.56 9.37 -37.27
C ALA A 288 3.68 10.38 -36.99
N TRP A 289 3.81 11.45 -37.78
CA TRP A 289 4.88 12.43 -37.59
C TRP A 289 4.80 13.16 -36.24
N ARG A 290 3.58 13.50 -35.77
CA ARG A 290 3.37 14.12 -34.45
C ARG A 290 3.74 13.15 -33.33
N LEU A 291 3.39 11.86 -33.48
CA LEU A 291 3.78 10.81 -32.55
C LEU A 291 5.29 10.60 -32.52
N THR A 292 5.95 10.58 -33.68
CA THR A 292 7.41 10.48 -33.78
C THR A 292 8.08 11.67 -33.11
N LEU A 293 7.64 12.90 -33.39
CA LEU A 293 8.16 14.11 -32.74
C LEU A 293 7.99 14.03 -31.21
N ARG A 294 6.80 13.63 -30.75
CA ARG A 294 6.52 13.42 -29.33
C ARG A 294 7.47 12.38 -28.71
N ALA A 295 7.66 11.24 -29.37
CA ALA A 295 8.48 10.14 -28.92
C ALA A 295 9.96 10.57 -28.84
N LEU A 296 10.47 11.26 -29.86
CA LEU A 296 11.85 11.78 -29.87
C LEU A 296 12.10 12.80 -28.75
N LEU A 297 11.16 13.71 -28.50
CA LEU A 297 11.27 14.68 -27.40
C LEU A 297 11.25 13.99 -26.02
N LEU A 298 10.46 12.92 -25.87
CA LEU A 298 10.46 12.08 -24.67
C LEU A 298 11.74 11.24 -24.56
N GLY A 299 12.24 10.70 -25.67
CA GLY A 299 13.48 9.95 -25.74
C GLY A 299 14.66 10.83 -25.31
N ALA A 300 14.78 12.04 -25.86
CA ALA A 300 15.82 13.00 -25.48
C ALA A 300 15.82 13.32 -23.97
N LEU A 301 14.64 13.28 -23.33
CA LEU A 301 14.50 13.47 -21.88
C LEU A 301 14.95 12.24 -21.07
N VAL A 302 14.64 11.03 -21.55
CA VAL A 302 14.82 9.77 -20.79
C VAL A 302 16.20 9.14 -21.04
N MET A 303 16.75 9.29 -22.24
CA MET A 303 18.00 8.63 -22.67
C MET A 303 19.20 8.91 -21.75
N PRO A 304 19.43 10.14 -21.23
CA PRO A 304 20.53 10.37 -20.28
C PRO A 304 20.43 9.50 -19.02
N PHE A 305 19.22 9.25 -18.52
CA PHE A 305 19.00 8.39 -17.34
C PHE A 305 19.23 6.91 -17.66
N LEU A 306 18.77 6.45 -18.82
CA LEU A 306 18.98 5.07 -19.25
C LEU A 306 20.47 4.80 -19.50
N ALA A 307 21.19 5.73 -20.13
CA ALA A 307 22.63 5.63 -20.33
C ALA A 307 23.39 5.62 -19.00
N GLY A 308 23.02 6.50 -18.07
CA GLY A 308 23.59 6.52 -16.72
C GLY A 308 23.33 5.23 -15.93
N LEU A 309 22.11 4.70 -15.99
CA LEU A 309 21.74 3.43 -15.35
C LEU A 309 22.50 2.26 -15.96
N PHE A 310 22.59 2.19 -17.29
CA PHE A 310 23.32 1.15 -17.99
C PHE A 310 24.81 1.18 -17.62
N LEU A 311 25.43 2.36 -17.61
CA LEU A 311 26.81 2.53 -17.17
C LEU A 311 26.99 2.08 -15.72
N ALA A 312 26.09 2.48 -14.82
CA ALA A 312 26.14 2.05 -13.41
C ALA A 312 26.05 0.52 -13.27
N VAL A 313 25.17 -0.13 -14.04
CA VAL A 313 25.04 -1.60 -14.05
C VAL A 313 26.31 -2.26 -14.58
N LEU A 314 26.89 -1.76 -15.67
CA LEU A 314 28.16 -2.28 -16.18
C LEU A 314 29.28 -2.14 -15.13
N THR A 315 29.39 -0.98 -14.48
CA THR A 315 30.40 -0.79 -13.41
C THR A 315 30.19 -1.68 -12.19
N LEU A 316 28.95 -2.14 -11.94
CA LEU A 316 28.63 -3.04 -10.83
C LEU A 316 28.85 -4.52 -11.20
N LEU A 317 28.61 -4.91 -12.45
CA LEU A 317 28.75 -6.28 -12.93
C LEU A 317 30.18 -6.62 -13.36
N ASP A 318 30.96 -5.62 -13.78
CA ASP A 318 32.36 -5.81 -14.15
C ASP A 318 33.23 -5.79 -12.89
N GLU A 319 33.36 -6.96 -12.26
CA GLU A 319 34.06 -7.24 -10.99
C GLU A 319 35.47 -6.65 -10.79
N PRO A 320 36.33 -6.34 -11.79
CA PRO A 320 37.66 -5.79 -11.48
C PRO A 320 37.70 -4.29 -11.17
N TYR A 321 36.62 -3.54 -11.46
CA TYR A 321 36.55 -2.08 -11.28
C TYR A 321 36.01 -1.64 -9.91
N PRO A 322 34.89 -2.17 -9.38
CA PRO A 322 34.32 -1.70 -8.11
C PRO A 322 35.22 -2.06 -6.93
N ALA A 323 35.87 -3.24 -6.88
CA ALA A 323 36.73 -3.59 -5.75
C ALA A 323 37.90 -2.61 -5.54
N ARG A 324 38.53 -2.14 -6.63
CA ARG A 324 39.60 -1.13 -6.58
C ARG A 324 39.09 0.29 -6.33
N LEU A 325 37.93 0.66 -6.89
CA LEU A 325 37.31 1.98 -6.66
C LEU A 325 36.72 2.12 -5.26
N TYR A 326 36.12 1.05 -4.73
CA TYR A 326 35.61 1.01 -3.36
C TYR A 326 36.74 0.89 -2.35
N ALA A 327 37.82 0.14 -2.64
CA ALA A 327 39.03 0.15 -1.81
C ALA A 327 39.67 1.54 -1.78
N SER A 328 39.86 2.19 -2.94
CA SER A 328 40.41 3.54 -3.00
C SER A 328 39.48 4.59 -2.38
N ALA A 329 38.16 4.49 -2.54
CA ALA A 329 37.22 5.41 -1.92
C ALA A 329 37.05 5.21 -0.41
N ARG A 330 37.19 3.98 0.06
CA ARG A 330 37.19 3.64 1.49
C ARG A 330 38.47 4.12 2.18
N ASP A 331 39.61 4.03 1.49
CA ASP A 331 40.91 4.46 2.03
C ASP A 331 41.15 5.98 1.89
N SER A 332 40.50 6.65 0.92
CA SER A 332 40.76 8.07 0.60
C SER A 332 39.67 9.05 1.05
N GLY A 333 38.59 8.59 1.70
CA GLY A 333 37.51 9.45 2.17
C GLY A 333 36.87 10.31 1.05
N THR A 334 36.71 11.62 1.27
CA THR A 334 36.09 12.56 0.31
C THR A 334 36.82 12.65 -1.04
N GLN A 335 38.10 12.27 -1.10
CA GLN A 335 38.90 12.25 -2.32
C GLN A 335 38.56 11.06 -3.23
N GLY A 336 38.05 9.97 -2.65
CA GLY A 336 37.58 8.79 -3.38
C GLY A 336 36.38 9.06 -4.27
N ALA A 337 35.40 9.82 -3.76
CA ALA A 337 34.24 10.24 -4.55
C ALA A 337 34.62 11.16 -5.72
N ALA A 338 35.66 11.99 -5.55
CA ALA A 338 36.21 12.81 -6.63
C ALA A 338 36.90 11.98 -7.72
N ALA A 339 37.55 10.85 -7.36
CA ALA A 339 38.18 9.95 -8.32
C ALA A 339 37.16 9.26 -9.25
N ILE A 340 35.95 8.92 -8.76
CA ILE A 340 34.85 8.41 -9.60
C ILE A 340 34.39 9.47 -10.60
N LEU A 341 34.36 10.75 -10.18
CA LEU A 341 34.00 11.87 -11.04
C LEU A 341 35.06 12.15 -12.13
N MET A 342 36.33 11.92 -11.80
CA MET A 342 37.49 12.06 -12.70
C MET A 342 37.63 10.89 -13.70
N ALA A 343 36.97 9.76 -13.46
CA ALA A 343 36.99 8.61 -14.38
C ALA A 343 36.11 8.83 -15.64
N LEU A 344 35.16 9.77 -15.57
CA LEU A 344 34.38 10.22 -16.73
C LEU A 344 35.15 11.32 -17.45
N SER A 345 35.20 11.26 -18.78
CA SER A 345 35.78 12.37 -19.54
C SER A 345 34.99 13.66 -19.27
N PRO A 346 35.60 14.86 -19.31
CA PRO A 346 34.90 16.12 -19.12
C PRO A 346 33.67 16.26 -20.05
N VAL A 347 33.75 15.67 -21.25
CA VAL A 347 32.66 15.61 -22.23
C VAL A 347 31.49 14.73 -21.74
N GLN A 348 31.77 13.56 -21.15
CA GLN A 348 30.75 12.69 -20.58
C GLN A 348 30.05 13.35 -19.39
N LEU A 349 30.81 13.99 -18.51
CA LEU A 349 30.27 14.73 -17.36
C LEU A 349 29.35 15.87 -17.81
N LEU A 350 29.80 16.68 -18.79
CA LEU A 350 29.00 17.75 -19.38
C LEU A 350 27.71 17.22 -20.03
N THR A 351 27.77 16.07 -20.71
CA THR A 351 26.60 15.44 -21.34
C THR A 351 25.58 14.98 -20.31
N VAL A 352 26.04 14.35 -19.22
CA VAL A 352 25.17 13.94 -18.11
C VAL A 352 24.53 15.17 -17.45
N MET A 353 25.32 16.19 -17.12
CA MET A 353 24.83 17.43 -16.51
C MET A 353 23.83 18.17 -17.42
N ALA A 354 24.08 18.23 -18.73
CA ALA A 354 23.14 18.78 -19.71
C ALA A 354 21.82 17.99 -19.76
N GLY A 355 21.88 16.66 -19.72
CA GLY A 355 20.70 15.79 -19.67
C GLY A 355 19.86 16.00 -18.40
N PHE A 356 20.49 16.07 -17.23
CA PHE A 356 19.81 16.33 -15.97
C PHE A 356 19.20 17.74 -15.92
N THR A 357 19.94 18.75 -16.37
CA THR A 357 19.42 20.14 -16.39
C THR A 357 18.25 20.28 -17.36
N LEU A 358 18.33 19.70 -18.56
CA LEU A 358 17.22 19.63 -19.50
C LEU A 358 15.99 19.00 -18.85
N THR A 359 16.19 17.89 -18.13
CA THR A 359 15.10 17.18 -17.46
C THR A 359 14.46 18.00 -16.35
N ALA A 360 15.28 18.59 -15.49
CA ALA A 360 14.80 19.47 -14.42
C ALA A 360 14.02 20.66 -14.98
N VAL A 361 14.48 21.26 -16.09
CA VAL A 361 13.78 22.36 -16.77
C VAL A 361 12.46 21.88 -17.36
N CYS A 362 12.42 20.75 -18.04
CA CYS A 362 11.19 20.16 -18.60
C CYS A 362 10.17 19.83 -17.51
N VAL A 363 10.59 19.20 -16.42
CA VAL A 363 9.74 18.89 -15.26
C VAL A 363 9.22 20.18 -14.64
N ARG A 364 10.09 21.17 -14.38
CA ARG A 364 9.68 22.47 -13.82
C ARG A 364 8.68 23.19 -14.70
N LYS A 365 8.91 23.26 -16.01
CA LYS A 365 7.96 23.84 -16.99
C LYS A 365 6.63 23.10 -16.98
N THR A 366 6.65 21.77 -16.92
CA THR A 366 5.45 20.93 -16.84
C THR A 366 4.67 21.19 -15.54
N LEU A 367 5.35 21.32 -14.40
CA LEU A 367 4.70 21.53 -13.11
C LEU A 367 4.10 22.94 -12.95
N ARG A 368 4.67 23.95 -13.62
CA ARG A 368 4.18 25.34 -13.61
C ARG A 368 3.05 25.61 -14.61
N HIS A 369 2.90 24.80 -15.66
CA HIS A 369 1.85 25.01 -16.65
C HIS A 369 0.45 24.84 -16.03
N PRO A 370 -0.53 25.71 -16.32
CA PRO A 370 -1.89 25.62 -15.80
C PRO A 370 -2.49 24.23 -15.95
N ASP A 371 -2.43 23.62 -17.14
CA ASP A 371 -2.91 22.25 -17.40
C ASP A 371 -1.87 21.15 -17.19
N ARG A 372 -0.70 21.50 -16.65
CA ARG A 372 0.48 20.64 -16.54
C ARG A 372 0.87 19.94 -17.85
N LEU A 373 0.70 20.58 -18.99
CA LEU A 373 1.13 20.04 -20.27
C LEU A 373 2.65 20.06 -20.36
N ALA A 374 3.23 18.91 -20.70
CA ALA A 374 4.68 18.83 -20.85
C ALA A 374 5.11 19.52 -22.16
N PRO A 375 6.37 19.97 -22.28
CA PRO A 375 6.87 20.55 -23.54
C PRO A 375 6.63 19.64 -24.75
N HIS A 376 6.82 18.32 -24.58
CA HIS A 376 6.56 17.35 -25.65
C HIS A 376 5.06 17.22 -26.01
N ASP A 377 4.15 17.44 -25.07
CA ASP A 377 2.70 17.46 -25.37
C ASP A 377 2.38 18.67 -26.26
N ARG A 378 2.86 19.86 -25.88
CA ARG A 378 2.58 21.13 -26.58
C ARG A 378 3.20 21.20 -27.97
N VAL A 379 4.45 20.75 -28.12
CA VAL A 379 5.16 20.81 -29.40
C VAL A 379 4.60 19.80 -30.40
N SER A 380 4.14 18.64 -29.93
CA SER A 380 3.54 17.62 -30.81
C SER A 380 2.05 17.84 -31.09
N GLY A 381 1.35 18.67 -30.31
CA GLY A 381 -0.10 18.82 -30.39
C GLY A 381 -0.85 17.55 -29.97
N ILE A 382 -0.25 16.72 -29.13
CA ILE A 382 -0.85 15.47 -28.61
C ILE A 382 -0.84 15.54 -27.09
N ARG A 383 -1.98 15.32 -26.47
CA ARG A 383 -2.13 15.25 -25.01
C ARG A 383 -2.58 13.89 -24.52
N ASN A 384 -2.43 13.69 -23.21
CA ASN A 384 -2.96 12.50 -22.54
C ASN A 384 -4.40 12.77 -22.07
N ALA A 385 -5.31 11.85 -22.38
CA ALA A 385 -6.65 11.80 -21.83
C ALA A 385 -6.82 10.56 -20.93
N THR A 386 -7.73 10.64 -19.97
CA THR A 386 -8.01 9.55 -19.03
C THR A 386 -9.16 8.68 -19.49
N LEU A 387 -9.02 7.38 -19.27
CA LEU A 387 -10.11 6.42 -19.25
C LEU A 387 -10.65 6.28 -17.82
N PRO A 388 -11.94 5.91 -17.67
CA PRO A 388 -12.57 5.81 -16.36
C PRO A 388 -11.87 4.76 -15.49
N HIS A 389 -11.60 5.13 -14.24
CA HIS A 389 -10.99 4.24 -13.24
C HIS A 389 -12.05 3.29 -12.65
N ARG A 390 -11.62 2.21 -11.98
CA ARG A 390 -12.52 1.14 -11.52
C ARG A 390 -13.70 1.64 -10.68
N LEU A 391 -13.45 2.54 -9.72
CA LEU A 391 -14.53 3.09 -8.89
C LEU A 391 -15.53 3.95 -9.68
N ALA A 392 -15.07 4.76 -10.62
CA ALA A 392 -15.98 5.50 -11.51
C ALA A 392 -16.86 4.57 -12.36
N VAL A 393 -16.30 3.48 -12.88
CA VAL A 393 -17.07 2.47 -13.63
C VAL A 393 -18.12 1.80 -12.73
N LEU A 394 -17.76 1.44 -11.50
CA LEU A 394 -18.70 0.84 -10.54
C LEU A 394 -19.80 1.81 -10.14
N ALA A 395 -19.46 3.08 -9.90
CA ALA A 395 -20.44 4.12 -9.58
C ALA A 395 -21.43 4.34 -10.73
N ALA A 396 -20.95 4.43 -11.97
CA ALA A 396 -21.79 4.58 -13.16
C ALA A 396 -22.74 3.39 -13.35
N ARG A 397 -22.26 2.15 -13.14
CA ARG A 397 -23.10 0.94 -13.20
C ARG A 397 -24.16 0.89 -12.10
N GLY A 398 -23.81 1.34 -10.89
CA GLY A 398 -24.77 1.43 -9.78
C GLY A 398 -25.88 2.44 -10.06
N ALA A 399 -25.51 3.62 -10.58
CA ALA A 399 -26.47 4.65 -10.96
C ALA A 399 -27.40 4.18 -12.09
N GLY A 400 -26.87 3.49 -13.11
CA GLY A 400 -27.68 2.92 -14.18
C GLY A 400 -28.70 1.89 -13.67
N ARG A 401 -28.29 0.97 -12.79
CA ARG A 401 -29.22 0.01 -12.18
C ARG A 401 -30.29 0.67 -11.33
N ALA A 402 -29.96 1.72 -10.58
CA ALA A 402 -30.95 2.46 -9.80
C ALA A 402 -31.94 3.20 -10.72
N ALA A 403 -31.47 3.76 -11.83
CA ALA A 403 -32.31 4.41 -12.83
C ALA A 403 -33.23 3.41 -13.55
N ASP A 404 -32.77 2.19 -13.85
CA ASP A 404 -33.59 1.14 -14.46
C ASP A 404 -34.63 0.57 -13.47
N GLN A 405 -34.32 0.55 -12.17
CA GLN A 405 -35.22 0.05 -11.13
C GLN A 405 -36.27 1.08 -10.67
N ALA A 406 -36.01 2.39 -10.82
CA ALA A 406 -36.96 3.42 -10.37
C ALA A 406 -38.33 3.36 -11.09
N PRO A 407 -38.42 3.18 -12.43
CA PRO A 407 -39.70 3.00 -13.11
C PRO A 407 -40.42 1.71 -12.72
N LEU A 408 -39.67 0.62 -12.46
CA LEU A 408 -40.22 -0.67 -12.05
C LEU A 408 -40.78 -0.64 -10.62
N ALA A 409 -40.13 0.11 -9.72
CA ALA A 409 -40.63 0.34 -8.38
C ALA A 409 -41.91 1.18 -8.38
N VAL A 410 -41.94 2.26 -9.17
CA VAL A 410 -43.15 3.09 -9.34
C VAL A 410 -44.29 2.30 -9.96
N ALA A 411 -44.03 1.52 -11.02
CA ALA A 411 -45.05 0.68 -11.65
C ALA A 411 -45.58 -0.41 -10.70
N ARG A 412 -44.74 -0.90 -9.79
CA ARG A 412 -45.14 -1.88 -8.76
C ARG A 412 -45.98 -1.22 -7.66
N GLU A 413 -45.61 -0.04 -7.20
CA GLU A 413 -46.41 0.75 -6.25
C GLU A 413 -47.76 1.16 -6.86
N GLU A 414 -47.81 1.54 -8.14
CA GLU A 414 -49.06 1.82 -8.84
C GLU A 414 -49.93 0.56 -9.03
N ALA A 415 -49.32 -0.59 -9.28
CA ALA A 415 -50.03 -1.87 -9.37
C ALA A 415 -50.57 -2.34 -8.02
N GLU A 416 -49.80 -2.19 -6.94
CA GLU A 416 -50.22 -2.48 -5.57
C GLU A 416 -51.35 -1.52 -5.14
N ALA A 417 -51.25 -0.22 -5.43
CA ALA A 417 -52.29 0.75 -5.14
C ALA A 417 -53.59 0.53 -5.94
N ARG A 418 -53.51 0.05 -7.20
CA ARG A 418 -54.68 -0.35 -7.99
C ARG A 418 -55.34 -1.60 -7.44
N ALA A 419 -54.55 -2.59 -7.01
CA ALA A 419 -55.07 -3.81 -6.39
C ALA A 419 -55.79 -3.51 -5.07
N ASP A 420 -55.28 -2.56 -4.28
CA ASP A 420 -55.93 -2.11 -3.04
C ASP A 420 -57.21 -1.28 -3.29
N ALA A 421 -57.28 -0.55 -4.41
CA ALA A 421 -58.46 0.22 -4.80
C ALA A 421 -59.59 -0.64 -5.42
N GLU A 422 -59.25 -1.77 -6.05
CA GLU A 422 -60.22 -2.74 -6.62
C GLU A 422 -60.70 -3.79 -5.59
N ALA A 423 -60.20 -3.76 -4.35
CA ALA A 423 -60.72 -4.58 -3.28
C ALA A 423 -62.19 -4.19 -2.98
N PRO A 424 -63.19 -5.08 -3.15
CA PRO A 424 -64.58 -4.70 -3.00
C PRO A 424 -64.89 -4.33 -1.54
N ALA A 425 -65.48 -3.15 -1.36
CA ALA A 425 -65.98 -2.68 -0.09
C ALA A 425 -66.96 -3.71 0.49
N ALA A 426 -66.58 -4.33 1.61
CA ALA A 426 -67.42 -5.27 2.34
C ALA A 426 -68.69 -4.54 2.82
N ALA A 427 -69.83 -4.86 2.19
CA ALA A 427 -71.14 -4.40 2.62
C ALA A 427 -71.62 -5.19 3.86
N PRO A 428 -72.35 -4.56 4.81
CA PRO A 428 -72.70 -5.17 6.09
C PRO A 428 -74.08 -5.87 6.08
N GLY A 429 -74.17 -7.02 6.79
CA GLY A 429 -75.41 -7.71 7.21
C GLY A 429 -75.86 -8.85 6.27
N ARG A 430 -76.46 -9.98 6.70
CA ARG A 430 -77.14 -10.41 7.95
C ARG A 430 -77.38 -11.96 7.86
N PRO A 431 -77.99 -12.67 8.84
CA PRO A 431 -77.59 -14.04 9.25
C PRO A 431 -78.62 -15.16 8.91
N VAL A 432 -78.37 -16.37 9.48
CA VAL A 432 -79.29 -17.54 9.74
C VAL A 432 -79.20 -18.66 8.66
N ALA A 433 -79.19 -19.99 8.90
CA ALA A 433 -79.41 -20.87 10.06
C ALA A 433 -78.69 -22.24 9.91
N THR A 434 -78.54 -22.86 11.09
CA THR A 434 -78.34 -24.25 11.51
C THR A 434 -78.90 -25.39 10.62
N LEU A 435 -78.14 -26.49 10.50
CA LEU A 435 -78.70 -27.84 10.54
C LEU A 435 -77.80 -28.78 11.35
N VAL A 436 -78.42 -29.45 12.33
CA VAL A 436 -77.85 -30.39 13.29
C VAL A 436 -77.88 -31.81 12.70
N THR A 437 -76.82 -32.60 12.89
CA THR A 437 -76.93 -34.07 13.07
C THR A 437 -75.93 -34.56 14.13
N THR A 438 -76.49 -34.84 15.30
CA THR A 438 -76.22 -35.91 16.29
C THR A 438 -74.85 -36.61 16.37
N GLY A 439 -74.22 -36.54 17.57
CA GLY A 439 -73.20 -37.48 18.06
C GLY A 439 -73.77 -38.84 18.51
N PRO A 440 -72.96 -39.71 19.15
CA PRO A 440 -72.51 -39.45 20.53
C PRO A 440 -71.01 -39.71 20.77
N GLY A 441 -70.47 -39.07 21.82
CA GLY A 441 -69.06 -39.15 22.24
C GLY A 441 -68.73 -40.33 23.18
N PRO A 442 -68.13 -40.07 24.34
CA PRO A 442 -66.68 -39.97 24.52
C PRO A 442 -66.16 -40.77 25.75
N ALA A 443 -64.83 -40.92 25.88
CA ALA A 443 -64.04 -41.07 27.14
C ALA A 443 -62.73 -41.81 26.79
N GLY A 444 -61.54 -41.54 27.35
CA GLY A 444 -61.09 -40.70 28.46
C GLY A 444 -59.75 -41.25 28.96
N ALA A 445 -58.92 -40.40 29.59
CA ALA A 445 -57.79 -40.74 30.49
C ALA A 445 -56.55 -41.45 29.85
N GLN A 446 -55.28 -41.30 30.27
CA GLN A 446 -54.64 -40.67 31.43
C GLN A 446 -53.10 -40.58 31.21
N ARG A 447 -52.49 -39.51 31.78
CA ARG A 447 -51.18 -39.34 32.47
C ARG A 447 -50.05 -40.40 32.40
N SER A 448 -48.81 -39.90 32.27
CA SER A 448 -47.70 -39.92 33.29
C SER A 448 -46.45 -39.25 32.68
N ALA A 449 -45.93 -38.10 33.13
CA ALA A 449 -45.11 -37.80 34.33
C ALA A 449 -43.72 -38.48 34.39
N ALA A 450 -42.69 -37.61 34.34
CA ALA A 450 -41.37 -37.60 35.01
C ALA A 450 -40.70 -38.92 35.45
N ASN A 451 -39.40 -39.11 35.12
CA ASN A 451 -38.33 -38.91 36.11
C ASN A 451 -36.91 -38.93 35.53
N SER A 452 -36.08 -38.12 36.18
CA SER A 452 -34.62 -38.12 36.33
C SER A 452 -33.81 -39.39 35.99
N ARG A 453 -32.64 -39.18 35.37
CA ARG A 453 -31.33 -39.37 36.03
C ARG A 453 -30.27 -38.46 35.39
#